data_AF-X6DUJ4-F1
#
_entry.id   AF-X6DUJ4-F1
#
_cell.length_a   1.000
_cell.length_b   1.000
_cell.length_c   1.000
_cell.angle_alpha   90.00
_cell.angle_beta   90.00
_cell.angle_gamma   90.00
#
_symmetry.space_group_name_H-M   'P 1'
#
loop_
_entity.id
_entity.type
_entity.pdbx_description
1 polymer ?
#
loop_
_entity_poly.entity_id
_entity_poly.type
_entity_poly.pdbx_seq_one_letter_code
_entity_poly.pdbx_strand_id
1 'polypeptide(L)'
;MTTTLGFLLLLQWILLKSALDDRLLTACAFAFTLLMLQSDSYWGRQNIAYHQAVPLIFILGAVYILVVSPWPWPVRSFVLFVMGILSGLTYTSGAFSLLALAATLIVCIAINRRAFGDLIPDGVALFCASVITVIVQGYVLVFVQHGQVHTGTPWSLPNSPEFWFYLFGKVGRSLMLAGSDPLRSLLVVLLCMALAVTVAIAGLRNVKTAETRHSVPARSGLITLLLFASVFFYLLMVAAGRSDLRPANISTPLQLFAFGFARFHFFWATLIWPWVFAGAIVMATMLWPRKMGAIRIVAVVATSCVVVFTMAAGVFAHASYFRQTSDLTLRNGACLHAKLLIGGPIDCPTLYPRDMTLAYANAVKMGASFIRYFPPDLLERAPGNPTWNVLGKPIDGVTVSNAKAETRPGNQLNLSAGKDVQMAFSVGQAGDLHHCLAVRVDSTVGVENPTTVQLFYVPWGASTFSEANSRTRQIAAGNGNAVRFLVIEPHGFKNEFRLDPVSDSQPSVVKELNVSCVLREPGVAG
;
A
#
# COMPACT_ATOMS: atom_id res chain seq x y z
N MET A 1 10.76 5.06 -12.17
CA MET A 1 9.85 6.22 -12.09
C MET A 1 9.83 7.03 -13.38
N THR A 2 10.96 7.63 -13.80
CA THR A 2 11.07 8.43 -15.03
C THR A 2 10.63 7.67 -16.27
N THR A 3 11.02 6.39 -16.41
CA THR A 3 10.58 5.51 -17.49
C THR A 3 9.07 5.34 -17.51
N THR A 4 8.46 5.04 -16.36
CA THR A 4 7.01 4.80 -16.23
C THR A 4 6.21 6.05 -16.61
N LEU A 5 6.54 7.20 -16.01
CA LEU A 5 5.87 8.47 -16.30
C LEU A 5 6.11 8.92 -17.76
N GLY A 6 7.34 8.75 -18.26
CA GLY A 6 7.69 9.04 -19.65
C GLY A 6 6.87 8.23 -20.65
N PHE A 7 6.68 6.93 -20.41
CA PHE A 7 5.82 6.09 -21.25
C PHE A 7 4.35 6.51 -21.19
N LEU A 8 3.83 6.87 -20.01
CA LEU A 8 2.45 7.36 -19.90
C LEU A 8 2.26 8.65 -20.71
N LEU A 9 3.17 9.62 -20.57
CA LEU A 9 3.12 10.88 -21.32
C LEU A 9 3.30 10.65 -22.83
N LEU A 10 4.22 9.77 -23.23
CA LEU A 10 4.44 9.43 -24.63
C LEU A 10 3.19 8.81 -25.26
N LEU A 11 2.56 7.83 -24.59
CA LEU A 11 1.35 7.19 -25.07
C LEU A 11 0.18 8.17 -25.14
N GLN A 12 0.02 9.04 -24.14
CA GLN A 12 -0.98 10.11 -24.16
C GLN A 12 -0.78 11.02 -25.38
N TRP A 13 0.44 11.46 -25.65
CA TRP A 13 0.76 12.30 -26.80
C TRP A 13 0.42 11.62 -28.13
N ILE A 14 0.86 10.37 -28.31
CA ILE A 14 0.63 9.61 -29.55
C ILE A 14 -0.87 9.39 -29.78
N LEU A 15 -1.60 9.00 -28.74
CA LEU A 15 -3.03 8.78 -28.82
C LEU A 15 -3.79 10.08 -29.11
N LEU A 16 -3.47 11.19 -28.43
CA LEU A 16 -4.10 12.48 -28.69
C LEU A 16 -3.86 12.95 -30.12
N LYS A 17 -2.63 12.81 -30.63
CA LYS A 17 -2.29 13.11 -32.03
C LYS A 17 -3.06 12.23 -33.02
N SER A 18 -3.40 11.00 -32.64
CA SER A 18 -4.24 10.12 -33.46
C SER A 18 -5.74 10.50 -33.41
N ALA A 19 -6.17 11.19 -32.35
CA ALA A 19 -7.55 11.58 -32.12
C ALA A 19 -7.85 13.03 -32.50
N LEU A 20 -6.82 13.85 -32.75
CA LEU A 20 -6.93 15.25 -33.16
C LEU A 20 -6.00 15.50 -34.34
N ASP A 21 -6.54 15.94 -35.49
CA ASP A 21 -5.73 16.24 -36.67
C ASP A 21 -4.88 17.51 -36.51
N ASP A 22 -5.29 18.40 -35.61
CA ASP A 22 -4.66 19.69 -35.38
C ASP A 22 -3.60 19.62 -34.27
N ARG A 23 -2.35 19.95 -34.61
CA ARG A 23 -1.22 19.91 -33.66
C ARG A 23 -1.35 20.89 -32.50
N LEU A 24 -1.94 22.08 -32.74
CA LEU A 24 -2.14 23.07 -31.69
C LEU A 24 -3.20 22.57 -30.69
N LEU A 25 -4.31 22.05 -31.19
CA LEU A 25 -5.36 21.47 -30.34
C LEU A 25 -4.86 20.23 -29.59
N THR A 26 -4.01 19.42 -30.23
CA THR A 26 -3.32 18.29 -29.60
C THR A 26 -2.44 18.77 -28.44
N ALA A 27 -1.62 19.81 -28.64
CA ALA A 27 -0.77 20.37 -27.60
C ALA A 27 -1.60 20.96 -26.44
N CYS A 28 -2.72 21.62 -26.75
CA CYS A 28 -3.65 22.14 -25.75
C CYS A 28 -4.23 21.01 -24.88
N ALA A 29 -4.73 19.94 -25.50
CA ALA A 29 -5.22 18.77 -24.77
C ALA A 29 -4.11 18.08 -23.96
N PHE A 30 -2.93 17.93 -24.55
CA PHE A 30 -1.79 17.32 -23.88
C PHE A 30 -1.33 18.12 -22.64
N ALA A 31 -1.44 19.44 -22.66
CA ALA A 31 -1.08 20.27 -21.50
C ALA A 31 -1.91 19.97 -20.24
N PHE A 32 -3.12 19.39 -20.37
CA PHE A 32 -3.88 18.92 -19.20
C PHE A 32 -3.22 17.75 -18.48
N THR A 33 -2.19 17.10 -19.06
CA THR A 33 -1.36 16.12 -18.35
C THR A 33 -0.54 16.74 -17.22
N LEU A 34 -0.41 18.07 -17.14
CA LEU A 34 0.20 18.77 -15.99
C LEU A 34 -0.50 18.40 -14.67
N LEU A 35 -1.81 18.13 -14.69
CA LEU A 35 -2.57 17.67 -13.54
C LEU A 35 -2.08 16.32 -12.97
N MET A 36 -1.33 15.53 -13.76
CA MET A 36 -0.71 14.28 -13.32
C MET A 36 0.61 14.51 -12.57
N LEU A 37 1.26 15.67 -12.75
CA LEU A 37 2.61 15.96 -12.24
C LEU A 37 2.62 16.49 -10.80
N GLN A 38 1.49 16.44 -10.09
CA GLN A 38 1.36 16.92 -8.72
C GLN A 38 2.42 16.34 -7.78
N SER A 39 3.00 17.18 -6.93
CA SER A 39 4.11 16.83 -6.03
C SER A 39 3.77 15.80 -4.94
N ASP A 40 2.50 15.60 -4.63
CA ASP A 40 2.05 14.65 -3.62
C ASP A 40 1.40 13.38 -4.20
N SER A 41 1.50 13.20 -5.53
CA SER A 41 1.14 11.97 -6.26
C SER A 41 2.23 10.88 -6.13
N TYR A 42 2.04 9.72 -6.78
CA TYR A 42 3.03 8.63 -6.80
C TYR A 42 4.39 9.03 -7.37
N TRP A 43 4.43 10.03 -8.26
CA TRP A 43 5.69 10.52 -8.86
C TRP A 43 6.40 11.52 -7.96
N GLY A 44 5.62 12.35 -7.27
CA GLY A 44 6.15 13.33 -6.34
C GLY A 44 6.51 12.73 -4.98
N ARG A 45 5.88 11.62 -4.56
CA ARG A 45 6.35 10.80 -3.42
C ARG A 45 7.35 9.76 -3.91
N GLN A 46 8.61 10.18 -4.08
CA GLN A 46 9.76 9.51 -4.73
C GLN A 46 10.04 8.02 -4.47
N ASN A 47 9.28 7.26 -3.68
CA ASN A 47 9.54 5.83 -3.42
C ASN A 47 8.28 4.99 -3.13
N ILE A 48 7.06 5.46 -3.42
CA ILE A 48 5.85 4.70 -3.08
C ILE A 48 5.14 4.26 -4.35
N ALA A 49 5.06 2.94 -4.52
CA ALA A 49 4.03 2.26 -5.32
C ALA A 49 3.89 2.65 -6.81
N TYR A 50 4.98 2.96 -7.52
CA TYR A 50 4.97 3.15 -8.98
C TYR A 50 4.41 1.93 -9.75
N HIS A 51 4.47 0.73 -9.15
CA HIS A 51 3.85 -0.47 -9.70
C HIS A 51 2.33 -0.29 -9.92
N GLN A 52 1.66 0.60 -9.17
CA GLN A 52 0.24 0.91 -9.36
C GLN A 52 -0.04 1.72 -10.64
N ALA A 53 0.99 2.35 -11.22
CA ALA A 53 0.90 3.08 -12.47
C ALA A 53 1.26 2.23 -13.70
N VAL A 54 1.92 1.09 -13.50
CA VAL A 54 2.28 0.16 -14.58
C VAL A 54 1.04 -0.36 -15.33
N PRO A 55 -0.09 -0.72 -14.68
CA PRO A 55 -1.32 -1.07 -15.38
C PRO A 55 -1.81 -0.01 -16.38
N LEU A 56 -1.59 1.28 -16.09
CA LEU A 56 -1.98 2.36 -17.00
C LEU A 56 -1.16 2.36 -18.29
N ILE A 57 0.12 1.97 -18.23
CA ILE A 57 0.95 1.81 -19.44
C ILE A 57 0.37 0.71 -20.31
N PHE A 58 -0.01 -0.42 -19.71
CA PHE A 58 -0.62 -1.52 -20.45
C PHE A 58 -2.01 -1.17 -20.99
N ILE A 59 -2.83 -0.42 -20.24
CA ILE A 59 -4.13 0.06 -20.70
C ILE A 59 -3.97 1.03 -21.87
N LEU A 60 -3.14 2.06 -21.74
CA LEU A 60 -2.89 3.02 -22.82
C LEU A 60 -2.25 2.34 -24.04
N GLY A 61 -1.33 1.42 -23.81
CA GLY A 61 -0.69 0.65 -24.86
C GLY A 61 -1.68 -0.28 -25.59
N ALA A 62 -2.61 -0.90 -24.86
CA ALA A 62 -3.70 -1.67 -25.46
C ALA A 62 -4.60 -0.78 -26.33
N VAL A 63 -4.98 0.40 -25.84
CA VAL A 63 -5.75 1.39 -26.61
C VAL A 63 -4.97 1.85 -27.86
N TYR A 64 -3.66 2.09 -27.73
CA TYR A 64 -2.78 2.42 -28.85
C TYR A 64 -2.77 1.32 -29.92
N ILE A 65 -2.64 0.07 -29.49
CA ILE A 65 -2.65 -1.08 -30.40
C ILE A 65 -4.01 -1.17 -31.13
N LEU A 66 -5.12 -0.99 -30.43
CA LEU A 66 -6.46 -1.05 -31.01
C LEU A 66 -6.70 0.05 -32.06
N VAL A 67 -6.17 1.24 -31.84
CA VAL A 67 -6.50 2.43 -32.65
C VAL A 67 -5.48 2.73 -33.75
N VAL A 68 -4.19 2.50 -33.47
CA VAL A 68 -3.09 2.98 -34.32
C VAL A 68 -2.33 1.83 -34.98
N SER A 69 -2.26 0.66 -34.37
CA SER A 69 -1.37 -0.40 -34.86
C SER A 69 -1.86 -1.02 -36.17
N PRO A 70 -0.99 -1.17 -37.19
CA PRO A 70 -1.31 -1.86 -38.44
C PRO A 70 -1.17 -3.39 -38.34
N TRP A 71 -0.93 -3.95 -37.15
CA TRP A 71 -0.64 -5.38 -37.01
C TRP A 71 -1.83 -6.26 -37.42
N PRO A 72 -1.54 -7.44 -38.02
CA PRO A 72 -2.56 -8.43 -38.31
C PRO A 72 -3.17 -8.97 -37.00
N TRP A 73 -4.44 -9.38 -37.06
CA TRP A 73 -5.22 -9.73 -35.87
C TRP A 73 -4.58 -10.81 -34.97
N PRO A 74 -3.88 -11.86 -35.45
CA PRO A 74 -3.34 -12.88 -34.53
C PRO A 74 -2.24 -12.30 -33.64
N VAL A 75 -1.32 -11.51 -34.23
CA VAL A 75 -0.23 -10.86 -33.50
C VAL A 75 -0.80 -9.81 -32.55
N ARG A 76 -1.74 -9.00 -33.05
CA ARG A 76 -2.39 -7.95 -32.27
C ARG A 76 -3.10 -8.51 -31.04
N SER A 77 -3.95 -9.51 -31.22
CA SER A 77 -4.71 -10.15 -30.13
C SER A 77 -3.80 -10.88 -29.15
N PHE A 78 -2.73 -11.55 -29.61
CA PHE A 78 -1.75 -12.18 -28.72
C PHE A 78 -1.05 -11.15 -27.82
N VAL A 79 -0.58 -10.03 -28.39
CA VAL A 79 0.07 -8.98 -27.60
C VAL A 79 -0.92 -8.36 -26.61
N LEU A 80 -2.16 -8.11 -27.03
CA LEU A 80 -3.21 -7.60 -26.14
C LEU A 80 -3.54 -8.57 -24.99
N PHE A 81 -3.57 -9.87 -25.26
CA PHE A 81 -3.72 -10.89 -24.21
C PHE A 81 -2.59 -10.80 -23.19
N VAL A 82 -1.33 -10.78 -23.65
CA VAL A 82 -0.14 -10.69 -22.77
C VAL A 82 -0.17 -9.39 -21.95
N MET A 83 -0.47 -8.25 -22.57
CA MET A 83 -0.61 -6.97 -21.86
C MET A 83 -1.75 -7.01 -20.83
N GLY A 84 -2.84 -7.70 -21.15
CA GLY A 84 -3.94 -7.96 -20.23
C GLY A 84 -3.50 -8.72 -18.98
N ILE A 85 -2.77 -9.81 -19.16
CA ILE A 85 -2.20 -10.62 -18.07
C ILE A 85 -1.23 -9.79 -17.23
N LEU A 86 -0.27 -9.11 -17.86
CA LEU A 86 0.75 -8.33 -17.14
C LEU A 86 0.13 -7.21 -16.31
N SER A 87 -0.82 -6.48 -16.87
CA SER A 87 -1.53 -5.42 -16.16
C SER A 87 -2.33 -5.94 -14.97
N GLY A 88 -3.07 -7.03 -15.15
CA GLY A 88 -3.92 -7.59 -14.10
C GLY A 88 -3.13 -8.28 -12.98
N LEU A 89 -1.98 -8.87 -13.28
CA LEU A 89 -1.10 -9.46 -12.27
C LEU A 89 -0.24 -8.43 -11.54
N THR A 90 0.06 -7.29 -12.16
CA THR A 90 0.85 -6.23 -11.53
C THR A 90 0.11 -5.56 -10.37
N TYR A 91 -1.20 -5.35 -10.51
CA TYR A 91 -2.01 -4.73 -9.46
C TYR A 91 -3.49 -5.06 -9.60
N THR A 92 -4.20 -5.23 -8.47
CA THR A 92 -5.63 -5.57 -8.44
C THR A 92 -6.46 -4.61 -9.29
N SER A 93 -6.21 -3.29 -9.20
CA SER A 93 -6.96 -2.33 -10.00
C SER A 93 -6.70 -2.44 -11.50
N GLY A 94 -5.57 -3.01 -11.92
CA GLY A 94 -5.29 -3.31 -13.32
C GLY A 94 -6.23 -4.35 -13.91
N ALA A 95 -6.51 -5.42 -13.14
CA ALA A 95 -7.38 -6.52 -13.58
C ALA A 95 -8.81 -6.03 -13.84
N PHE A 96 -9.41 -5.34 -12.85
CA PHE A 96 -10.78 -4.83 -12.97
C PHE A 96 -10.91 -3.70 -14.01
N SER A 97 -9.90 -2.84 -14.15
CA SER A 97 -9.94 -1.77 -15.16
C SER A 97 -9.82 -2.33 -16.58
N LEU A 98 -9.03 -3.39 -16.78
CA LEU A 98 -8.99 -4.11 -18.06
C LEU A 98 -10.28 -4.85 -18.37
N LEU A 99 -10.93 -5.42 -17.36
CA LEU A 99 -12.26 -6.03 -17.54
C LEU A 99 -13.27 -4.98 -18.01
N ALA A 100 -13.27 -3.80 -17.38
CA ALA A 100 -14.11 -2.68 -17.78
C ALA A 100 -13.80 -2.18 -19.21
N LEU A 101 -12.51 -2.10 -19.56
CA LEU A 101 -12.07 -1.77 -20.92
C LEU A 101 -12.55 -2.80 -21.93
N ALA A 102 -12.34 -4.09 -21.67
CA ALA A 102 -12.73 -5.18 -22.56
C ALA A 102 -14.25 -5.25 -22.75
N ALA A 103 -15.01 -5.13 -21.66
CA ALA A 103 -16.47 -5.06 -21.72
C ALA A 103 -16.94 -3.85 -22.55
N THR A 104 -16.33 -2.68 -22.36
CA THR A 104 -16.66 -1.47 -23.12
C THR A 104 -16.32 -1.62 -24.60
N LEU A 105 -15.19 -2.25 -24.93
CA LEU A 105 -14.82 -2.56 -26.31
C LEU A 105 -15.84 -3.50 -26.96
N ILE A 106 -16.24 -4.57 -26.27
CA ILE A 106 -17.27 -5.50 -26.75
C ILE A 106 -18.60 -4.78 -27.00
N VAL A 107 -19.01 -3.88 -26.10
CA VAL A 107 -20.21 -3.05 -26.28
C VAL A 107 -20.07 -2.15 -27.51
N CYS A 108 -18.94 -1.48 -27.71
CA CYS A 108 -18.70 -0.64 -28.90
C CYS A 108 -18.79 -1.46 -30.20
N ILE A 109 -18.21 -2.66 -30.21
CA ILE A 109 -18.28 -3.60 -31.35
C ILE A 109 -19.72 -4.06 -31.59
N ALA A 110 -20.48 -4.37 -30.53
CA ALA A 110 -21.86 -4.81 -30.64
C ALA A 110 -22.78 -3.70 -31.19
N ILE A 111 -22.55 -2.45 -30.77
CA ILE A 111 -23.31 -1.28 -31.25
C ILE A 111 -23.09 -1.03 -32.74
N ASN A 112 -21.86 -1.18 -33.23
CA ASN A 112 -21.53 -0.91 -34.62
C ASN A 112 -20.53 -1.93 -35.18
N ARG A 113 -21.02 -3.15 -35.40
CA ARG A 113 -20.22 -4.25 -35.94
C ARG A 113 -19.65 -3.96 -37.33
N ARG A 114 -20.30 -3.10 -38.12
CA ARG A 114 -19.84 -2.72 -39.45
C ARG A 114 -18.52 -1.96 -39.40
N ALA A 115 -18.40 -0.99 -38.48
CA ALA A 115 -17.18 -0.19 -38.36
C ALA A 115 -16.08 -0.85 -37.52
N PHE A 116 -16.44 -1.64 -36.51
CA PHE A 116 -15.50 -2.17 -35.49
C PHE A 116 -15.39 -3.70 -35.45
N GLY A 117 -16.02 -4.42 -36.38
CA GLY A 117 -16.06 -5.89 -36.37
C GLY A 117 -14.70 -6.57 -36.51
N ASP A 118 -13.69 -5.87 -37.06
CA ASP A 118 -12.32 -6.36 -37.15
C ASP A 118 -11.59 -6.42 -35.80
N LEU A 119 -12.14 -5.80 -34.76
CA LEU A 119 -11.64 -5.82 -33.38
C LEU A 119 -12.23 -6.95 -32.53
N ILE A 120 -13.11 -7.80 -33.08
CA ILE A 120 -13.70 -8.93 -32.33
C ILE A 120 -12.63 -9.83 -31.69
N PRO A 121 -11.59 -10.30 -32.40
CA PRO A 121 -10.56 -11.15 -31.79
C PRO A 121 -9.81 -10.46 -30.65
N ASP A 122 -9.58 -9.16 -30.79
CA ASP A 122 -8.89 -8.34 -29.79
C ASP A 122 -9.74 -8.15 -28.52
N GLY A 123 -11.05 -7.94 -28.69
CA GLY A 123 -12.01 -7.89 -27.58
C GLY A 123 -12.07 -9.20 -26.82
N VAL A 124 -12.09 -10.34 -27.52
CA VAL A 124 -12.05 -11.67 -26.91
C VAL A 124 -10.75 -11.89 -26.15
N ALA A 125 -9.60 -11.56 -26.76
CA ALA A 125 -8.29 -11.73 -26.13
C ALA A 125 -8.16 -10.92 -24.82
N LEU A 126 -8.54 -9.63 -24.85
CA LEU A 126 -8.54 -8.79 -23.66
C LEU A 126 -9.53 -9.30 -22.60
N PHE A 127 -10.72 -9.73 -23.00
CA PHE A 127 -11.72 -10.26 -22.09
C PHE A 127 -11.20 -11.51 -21.38
N CYS A 128 -10.66 -12.49 -22.12
CA CYS A 128 -10.05 -13.70 -21.54
C CYS A 128 -8.94 -13.37 -20.54
N ALA A 129 -7.99 -12.50 -20.91
CA ALA A 129 -6.91 -12.10 -20.00
C ALA A 129 -7.46 -11.39 -18.74
N SER A 130 -8.44 -10.52 -18.89
CA SER A 130 -9.06 -9.82 -17.77
C SER A 130 -9.83 -10.75 -16.82
N VAL A 131 -10.57 -11.74 -17.36
CA VAL A 131 -11.27 -12.73 -16.54
C VAL A 131 -10.30 -13.59 -15.75
N ILE A 132 -9.23 -14.09 -16.39
CA ILE A 132 -8.17 -14.86 -15.72
C ILE A 132 -7.58 -14.06 -14.56
N THR A 133 -7.17 -12.81 -14.82
CA THR A 133 -6.55 -11.99 -13.77
C THR A 133 -7.52 -11.54 -12.69
N VAL A 134 -8.79 -11.27 -13.00
CA VAL A 134 -9.82 -10.98 -11.99
C VAL A 134 -10.09 -12.20 -11.11
N ILE A 135 -10.11 -13.42 -11.65
CA ILE A 135 -10.25 -14.65 -10.86
C ILE A 135 -9.05 -14.81 -9.91
N VAL A 136 -7.83 -14.66 -10.41
CA VAL A 136 -6.61 -14.78 -9.60
C VAL A 136 -6.57 -13.73 -8.49
N GLN A 137 -6.83 -12.46 -8.82
CA GLN A 137 -6.86 -11.37 -7.83
C GLN A 137 -8.02 -11.52 -6.86
N GLY A 138 -9.20 -11.94 -7.35
CA GLY A 138 -10.38 -12.22 -6.54
C GLY A 138 -10.15 -13.34 -5.55
N TYR A 139 -9.43 -14.39 -5.92
CA TYR A 139 -9.04 -15.45 -5.01
C TYR A 139 -8.21 -14.92 -3.84
N VAL A 140 -7.21 -14.07 -4.12
CA VAL A 140 -6.40 -13.43 -3.07
C VAL A 140 -7.26 -12.52 -2.19
N LEU A 141 -8.11 -11.68 -2.78
CA LEU A 141 -8.97 -10.75 -2.03
C LEU A 141 -9.97 -11.48 -1.11
N VAL A 142 -10.61 -12.54 -1.60
CA VAL A 142 -11.67 -13.24 -0.87
C VAL A 142 -11.12 -14.28 0.09
N PHE A 143 -10.21 -15.14 -0.35
CA PHE A 143 -9.78 -16.29 0.43
C PHE A 143 -8.51 -16.03 1.25
N VAL A 144 -7.57 -15.24 0.73
CA VAL A 144 -6.32 -14.92 1.46
C VAL A 144 -6.50 -13.71 2.36
N GLN A 145 -7.25 -12.69 1.91
CA GLN A 145 -7.50 -11.47 2.68
C GLN A 145 -8.87 -11.46 3.38
N HIS A 146 -9.62 -12.57 3.32
CA HIS A 146 -10.93 -12.73 3.97
C HIS A 146 -11.93 -11.60 3.65
N GLY A 147 -11.87 -11.06 2.42
CA GLY A 147 -12.73 -9.97 1.98
C GLY A 147 -12.48 -8.63 2.68
N GLN A 148 -11.40 -8.48 3.44
CA GLN A 148 -11.05 -7.24 4.13
C GLN A 148 -9.83 -6.58 3.50
N VAL A 149 -10.01 -5.38 2.95
CA VAL A 149 -8.88 -4.53 2.54
C VAL A 149 -8.17 -3.94 3.77
N HIS A 150 -8.92 -3.72 4.85
CA HIS A 150 -8.46 -3.25 6.15
C HIS A 150 -9.22 -3.95 7.27
N THR A 151 -8.50 -4.47 8.26
CA THR A 151 -9.09 -5.16 9.42
C THR A 151 -10.10 -4.26 10.12
N GLY A 152 -11.34 -4.76 10.27
CA GLY A 152 -12.40 -4.05 10.97
C GLY A 152 -12.88 -2.76 10.29
N THR A 153 -12.84 -2.69 8.95
CA THR A 153 -13.47 -1.60 8.18
C THR A 153 -14.39 -2.19 7.11
N PRO A 154 -15.70 -1.85 7.11
CA PRO A 154 -16.62 -2.31 6.08
C PRO A 154 -16.29 -1.72 4.70
N TRP A 155 -16.83 -2.34 3.66
CA TRP A 155 -16.81 -1.77 2.31
C TRP A 155 -17.92 -0.74 2.19
N SER A 156 -17.60 0.42 1.62
CA SER A 156 -18.61 1.41 1.24
C SER A 156 -19.11 1.09 -0.16
N LEU A 157 -20.39 0.79 -0.33
CA LEU A 157 -20.94 0.40 -1.63
C LEU A 157 -21.59 1.60 -2.33
N PRO A 158 -21.80 1.54 -3.67
CA PRO A 158 -22.40 2.65 -4.45
C PRO A 158 -23.83 3.03 -4.07
N ASN A 159 -24.49 2.24 -3.21
CA ASN A 159 -25.80 2.55 -2.64
C ASN A 159 -25.71 3.56 -1.47
N SER A 160 -24.52 3.84 -0.95
CA SER A 160 -24.29 4.80 0.12
C SER A 160 -23.92 6.18 -0.44
N PRO A 161 -24.48 7.30 0.06
CA PRO A 161 -24.05 8.64 -0.37
C PRO A 161 -22.58 8.90 -0.04
N GLU A 162 -22.07 8.30 1.03
CA GLU A 162 -20.69 8.42 1.49
C GLU A 162 -19.69 8.05 0.40
N PHE A 163 -19.96 6.94 -0.29
CA PHE A 163 -19.18 6.45 -1.42
C PHE A 163 -18.97 7.54 -2.48
N TRP A 164 -20.05 8.24 -2.85
CA TRP A 164 -20.04 9.23 -3.92
C TRP A 164 -19.33 10.52 -3.52
N PHE A 165 -19.57 11.03 -2.30
CA PHE A 165 -18.87 12.22 -1.83
C PHE A 165 -17.36 12.00 -1.74
N TYR A 166 -16.92 10.83 -1.26
CA TYR A 166 -15.51 10.48 -1.25
C TYR A 166 -14.93 10.37 -2.67
N LEU A 167 -15.66 9.72 -3.60
CA LEU A 167 -15.26 9.62 -5.01
C LEU A 167 -15.13 11.00 -5.66
N PHE A 168 -16.09 11.91 -5.45
CA PHE A 168 -16.02 13.29 -5.93
C PHE A 168 -14.80 14.02 -5.36
N GLY A 169 -14.43 13.76 -4.11
CA GLY A 169 -13.19 14.27 -3.53
C GLY A 169 -11.94 13.79 -4.29
N LYS A 170 -11.91 12.54 -4.75
CA LYS A 170 -10.82 12.02 -5.60
C LYS A 170 -10.77 12.70 -6.97
N VAL A 171 -11.93 12.94 -7.57
CA VAL A 171 -12.04 13.70 -8.83
C VAL A 171 -11.54 15.14 -8.61
N GLY A 172 -11.96 15.80 -7.53
CA GLY A 172 -11.51 17.15 -7.19
C GLY A 172 -10.00 17.23 -6.95
N ARG A 173 -9.42 16.23 -6.27
CA ARG A 173 -7.97 16.13 -6.10
C ARG A 173 -7.23 15.97 -7.43
N SER A 174 -7.77 15.18 -8.36
CA SER A 174 -7.16 15.01 -9.68
C SER A 174 -7.16 16.29 -10.52
N LEU A 175 -8.00 17.27 -10.17
CA LEU A 175 -8.08 18.60 -10.78
C LEU A 175 -7.22 19.64 -10.04
N MET A 176 -6.38 19.24 -9.07
CA MET A 176 -5.60 20.16 -8.22
C MET A 176 -6.44 21.17 -7.41
N LEU A 177 -7.71 20.86 -7.15
CA LEU A 177 -8.56 21.70 -6.31
C LEU A 177 -8.14 21.61 -4.83
N ALA A 178 -8.66 22.54 -4.01
CA ALA A 178 -8.35 22.61 -2.58
C ALA A 178 -9.45 21.94 -1.74
N GLY A 179 -9.05 21.06 -0.83
CA GLY A 179 -9.94 20.46 0.17
C GLY A 179 -10.35 21.41 1.30
N SER A 180 -9.64 22.55 1.45
CA SER A 180 -9.97 23.61 2.42
C SER A 180 -11.28 24.33 2.11
N ASP A 181 -11.65 24.39 0.82
CA ASP A 181 -12.84 25.09 0.32
C ASP A 181 -13.80 24.08 -0.34
N PRO A 182 -14.37 23.13 0.44
CA PRO A 182 -15.00 21.93 -0.11
C PRO A 182 -16.21 22.25 -0.98
N LEU A 183 -17.00 23.29 -0.67
CA LEU A 183 -18.17 23.66 -1.46
C LEU A 183 -17.79 24.15 -2.87
N ARG A 184 -16.83 25.07 -2.96
CA ARG A 184 -16.36 25.60 -4.26
C ARG A 184 -15.75 24.50 -5.11
N SER A 185 -14.91 23.68 -4.49
CA SER A 185 -14.28 22.53 -5.15
C SER A 185 -15.32 21.52 -5.64
N LEU A 186 -16.36 21.24 -4.85
CA LEU A 186 -17.44 20.34 -5.24
C LEU A 186 -18.21 20.88 -6.46
N LEU A 187 -18.54 22.17 -6.51
CA LEU A 187 -19.22 22.77 -7.66
C LEU A 187 -18.41 22.62 -8.96
N VAL A 188 -17.10 22.87 -8.89
CA VAL A 188 -16.21 22.66 -10.05
C VAL A 188 -16.16 21.19 -10.45
N VAL A 189 -16.07 20.27 -9.48
CA VAL A 189 -16.11 18.82 -9.75
C VAL A 189 -17.39 18.42 -10.46
N LEU A 190 -18.55 18.90 -10.01
CA LEU A 190 -19.84 18.57 -10.64
C LEU A 190 -19.91 19.09 -12.08
N LEU A 191 -19.40 20.30 -12.35
CA LEU A 191 -19.33 20.84 -13.71
C LEU A 191 -18.38 20.02 -14.61
N CYS A 192 -17.20 19.67 -14.11
CA CYS A 192 -16.24 18.82 -14.84
C CYS A 192 -16.80 17.42 -15.09
N MET A 193 -17.53 16.85 -14.13
CA MET A 193 -18.19 15.55 -14.29
C MET A 193 -19.33 15.61 -15.30
N ALA A 194 -20.14 16.67 -15.29
CA ALA A 194 -21.18 16.89 -16.29
C ALA A 194 -20.56 16.96 -17.71
N LEU A 195 -19.48 17.74 -17.88
CA LEU A 195 -18.75 17.80 -19.14
C LEU A 195 -18.18 16.44 -19.55
N ALA A 196 -17.59 15.70 -18.62
CA ALA A 196 -17.05 14.36 -18.87
C ALA A 196 -18.15 13.39 -19.35
N VAL A 197 -19.33 13.41 -18.72
CA VAL A 197 -20.49 12.63 -19.13
C VAL A 197 -20.98 13.06 -20.53
N THR A 198 -21.08 14.36 -20.80
CA THR A 198 -21.45 14.86 -22.14
C THR A 198 -20.47 14.36 -23.21
N VAL A 199 -19.16 14.42 -22.93
CA VAL A 199 -18.11 13.92 -23.83
C VAL A 199 -18.22 12.41 -24.03
N ALA A 200 -18.51 11.63 -22.99
CA ALA A 200 -18.72 10.19 -23.11
C ALA A 200 -19.97 9.86 -23.95
N ILE A 201 -21.08 10.58 -23.77
CA ILE A 201 -22.29 10.44 -24.59
C ILE A 201 -22.01 10.79 -26.05
N ALA A 202 -21.28 11.88 -26.31
CA ALA A 202 -20.85 12.25 -27.65
C ALA A 202 -19.92 11.18 -28.26
N GLY A 203 -19.02 10.61 -27.48
CA GLY A 203 -18.17 9.48 -27.89
C GLY A 203 -18.97 8.24 -28.29
N LEU A 204 -20.00 7.90 -27.52
CA LEU A 204 -20.91 6.80 -27.82
C LEU A 204 -21.68 7.05 -29.12
N ARG A 205 -22.16 8.28 -29.31
CA ARG A 205 -22.80 8.71 -30.56
C ARG A 205 -21.84 8.54 -31.74
N ASN A 206 -20.59 8.98 -31.60
CA ASN A 206 -19.59 8.88 -32.65
C ASN A 206 -19.25 7.43 -33.02
N VAL A 207 -19.19 6.52 -32.03
CA VAL A 207 -19.04 5.07 -32.28
C VAL A 207 -20.26 4.52 -33.01
N LYS A 208 -21.47 4.87 -32.56
CA LYS A 208 -22.73 4.39 -33.16
C LYS A 208 -22.88 4.83 -34.62
N THR A 209 -22.50 6.05 -34.96
CA THR A 209 -22.66 6.62 -36.31
C THR A 209 -21.42 6.47 -37.19
N ALA A 210 -20.37 5.81 -36.73
CA ALA A 210 -19.14 5.65 -37.50
C ALA A 210 -19.37 4.80 -38.76
N GLU A 211 -18.95 5.30 -39.91
CA GLU A 211 -18.85 4.47 -41.13
C GLU A 211 -17.58 3.60 -41.10
N THR A 212 -16.50 4.16 -40.57
CA THR A 212 -15.21 3.48 -40.39
C THR A 212 -14.62 3.82 -39.03
N ARG A 213 -13.93 2.86 -38.41
CA ARG A 213 -13.21 3.09 -37.15
C ARG A 213 -12.04 4.05 -37.25
N HIS A 214 -11.57 4.36 -38.47
CA HIS A 214 -10.40 5.20 -38.71
C HIS A 214 -10.74 6.70 -38.78
N SER A 215 -12.02 7.07 -38.86
CA SER A 215 -12.42 8.47 -38.78
C SER A 215 -12.03 9.09 -37.42
N VAL A 216 -11.70 10.38 -37.40
CA VAL A 216 -11.31 11.09 -36.18
C VAL A 216 -12.37 11.02 -35.07
N PRO A 217 -13.66 11.28 -35.34
CA PRO A 217 -14.69 11.17 -34.31
C PRO A 217 -14.83 9.75 -33.75
N ALA A 218 -14.72 8.72 -34.59
CA ALA A 218 -14.80 7.32 -34.17
C ALA A 218 -13.61 6.93 -33.29
N ARG A 219 -12.38 7.29 -33.68
CA ARG A 219 -11.16 7.04 -32.89
C ARG A 219 -11.23 7.76 -31.54
N SER A 220 -11.56 9.06 -31.55
CA SER A 220 -11.72 9.84 -30.32
C SER A 220 -12.81 9.25 -29.42
N GLY A 221 -13.96 8.85 -29.99
CA GLY A 221 -15.06 8.24 -29.24
C GLY A 221 -14.64 6.93 -28.59
N LEU A 222 -14.00 6.03 -29.35
CA LEU A 222 -13.51 4.75 -28.84
C LEU A 222 -12.50 4.94 -27.72
N ILE A 223 -11.45 5.76 -27.91
CA ILE A 223 -10.42 5.99 -26.88
C ILE A 223 -11.05 6.55 -25.61
N THR A 224 -11.91 7.57 -25.76
CA THR A 224 -12.59 8.22 -24.64
C THR A 224 -13.38 7.19 -23.83
N LEU A 225 -14.24 6.40 -24.47
CA LEU A 225 -15.07 5.41 -23.76
C LEU A 225 -14.23 4.36 -23.04
N LEU A 226 -13.19 3.83 -23.68
CA LEU A 226 -12.31 2.82 -23.07
C LEU A 226 -11.57 3.36 -21.84
N LEU A 227 -11.04 4.59 -21.91
CA LEU A 227 -10.34 5.21 -20.78
C LEU A 227 -11.29 5.63 -19.67
N PHE A 228 -12.48 6.15 -20.01
CA PHE A 228 -13.52 6.48 -19.05
C PHE A 228 -13.94 5.26 -18.24
N ALA A 229 -14.24 4.14 -18.91
CA ALA A 229 -14.63 2.90 -18.23
C ALA A 229 -13.52 2.41 -17.27
N SER A 230 -12.27 2.42 -17.74
CA SER A 230 -11.10 2.00 -16.95
C SER A 230 -10.93 2.85 -15.69
N VAL A 231 -10.93 4.18 -15.84
CA VAL A 231 -10.73 5.13 -14.74
C VAL A 231 -11.93 5.14 -13.80
N PHE A 232 -13.15 5.02 -14.32
CA PHE A 232 -14.37 4.97 -13.51
C PHE A 232 -14.37 3.75 -12.60
N PHE A 233 -14.09 2.55 -13.13
CA PHE A 233 -13.99 1.34 -12.31
C PHE A 233 -12.86 1.41 -11.28
N TYR A 234 -11.72 2.00 -11.63
CA TYR A 234 -10.68 2.30 -10.65
C TYR A 234 -11.21 3.15 -9.49
N LEU A 235 -11.91 4.25 -9.80
CA LEU A 235 -12.47 5.14 -8.78
C LEU A 235 -13.53 4.44 -7.93
N LEU A 236 -14.36 3.57 -8.52
CA LEU A 236 -15.33 2.77 -7.76
C LEU A 236 -14.63 1.87 -6.74
N MET A 237 -13.56 1.16 -7.13
CA MET A 237 -12.79 0.32 -6.20
C MET A 237 -12.11 1.15 -5.10
N VAL A 238 -11.54 2.29 -5.46
CA VAL A 238 -10.89 3.19 -4.50
C VAL A 238 -11.90 3.73 -3.50
N ALA A 239 -13.09 4.14 -3.94
CA ALA A 239 -14.15 4.59 -3.05
C ALA A 239 -14.63 3.43 -2.16
N ALA A 240 -14.79 2.23 -2.72
CA ALA A 240 -15.30 1.10 -1.97
C ALA A 240 -14.39 0.67 -0.81
N GLY A 241 -13.08 0.63 -1.04
CA GLY A 241 -12.11 0.21 -0.02
C GLY A 241 -11.62 1.31 0.92
N ARG A 242 -12.01 2.58 0.71
CA ARG A 242 -11.39 3.71 1.44
C ARG A 242 -12.36 4.70 2.10
N SER A 243 -13.62 4.77 1.68
CA SER A 243 -14.56 5.77 2.22
C SER A 243 -14.79 5.63 3.73
N ASP A 244 -14.80 4.39 4.24
CA ASP A 244 -15.00 4.09 5.67
C ASP A 244 -13.71 4.04 6.49
N LEU A 245 -12.56 4.35 5.88
CA LEU A 245 -11.32 4.63 6.63
C LEU A 245 -11.32 6.02 7.25
N ARG A 246 -12.40 6.79 7.10
CA ARG A 246 -12.55 8.10 7.71
C ARG A 246 -12.49 8.00 9.24
N PRO A 247 -11.90 8.97 9.94
CA PRO A 247 -12.01 9.03 11.39
C PRO A 247 -13.46 9.29 11.82
N ALA A 248 -13.81 8.89 13.04
CA ALA A 248 -15.19 8.97 13.56
C ALA A 248 -15.77 10.40 13.63
N ASN A 249 -14.92 11.42 13.60
CA ASN A 249 -15.34 12.82 13.59
C ASN A 249 -15.77 13.35 12.20
N ILE A 250 -15.62 12.56 11.13
CA ILE A 250 -16.07 12.91 9.78
C ILE A 250 -17.47 12.31 9.57
N SER A 251 -18.48 13.17 9.65
CA SER A 251 -19.90 12.78 9.55
C SER A 251 -20.68 13.50 8.46
N THR A 252 -20.21 14.66 7.99
CA THR A 252 -20.94 15.44 6.97
C THR A 252 -20.46 15.14 5.55
N PRO A 253 -21.33 15.30 4.52
CA PRO A 253 -20.96 15.11 3.12
C PRO A 253 -19.77 15.95 2.66
N LEU A 254 -19.68 17.22 3.07
CA LEU A 254 -18.59 18.10 2.68
C LEU A 254 -17.27 17.73 3.37
N GLN A 255 -17.30 17.28 4.62
CA GLN A 255 -16.11 16.75 5.29
C GLN A 255 -15.64 15.46 4.62
N LEU A 256 -16.56 14.61 4.18
CA LEU A 256 -16.22 13.38 3.47
C LEU A 256 -15.66 13.65 2.07
N PHE A 257 -16.22 14.63 1.36
CA PHE A 257 -15.65 15.15 0.11
C PHE A 257 -14.22 15.66 0.34
N ALA A 258 -13.99 16.48 1.36
CA ALA A 258 -12.65 16.96 1.71
C ALA A 258 -11.71 15.80 2.10
N PHE A 259 -12.21 14.78 2.80
CA PHE A 259 -11.46 13.57 3.13
C PHE A 259 -11.01 12.81 1.87
N GLY A 260 -11.80 12.84 0.79
CA GLY A 260 -11.43 12.30 -0.51
C GLY A 260 -10.15 12.90 -1.11
N PHE A 261 -9.70 14.08 -0.66
CA PHE A 261 -8.43 14.67 -1.09
C PHE A 261 -7.20 14.01 -0.45
N ALA A 262 -7.37 13.26 0.63
CA ALA A 262 -6.27 12.61 1.34
C ALA A 262 -5.70 11.42 0.54
N ARG A 263 -4.38 11.21 0.58
CA ARG A 263 -3.63 10.14 -0.12
C ARG A 263 -3.64 10.22 -1.65
N PHE A 264 -2.66 9.54 -2.25
CA PHE A 264 -2.24 9.57 -3.65
C PHE A 264 -3.13 8.83 -4.68
N HIS A 265 -4.20 8.11 -4.26
CA HIS A 265 -5.06 7.27 -5.11
C HIS A 265 -5.99 8.05 -6.08
N PHE A 266 -5.59 9.23 -6.52
CA PHE A 266 -6.32 10.06 -7.48
C PHE A 266 -5.66 10.07 -8.87
N PHE A 267 -4.42 9.58 -9.00
CA PHE A 267 -3.65 9.80 -10.22
C PHE A 267 -4.25 9.13 -11.47
N TRP A 268 -4.95 8.01 -11.35
CA TRP A 268 -5.65 7.41 -12.51
C TRP A 268 -6.69 8.37 -13.08
N ALA A 269 -7.38 9.12 -12.21
CA ALA A 269 -8.34 10.13 -12.65
C ALA A 269 -7.67 11.28 -13.41
N THR A 270 -6.40 11.59 -13.13
CA THR A 270 -5.66 12.62 -13.89
C THR A 270 -5.46 12.24 -15.37
N LEU A 271 -5.53 10.95 -15.70
CA LEU A 271 -5.42 10.46 -17.07
C LEU A 271 -6.58 10.94 -17.95
N ILE A 272 -7.75 11.23 -17.37
CA ILE A 272 -8.98 11.48 -18.12
C ILE A 272 -9.08 12.90 -18.66
N TRP A 273 -8.48 13.88 -17.99
CA TRP A 273 -8.69 15.30 -18.31
C TRP A 273 -8.20 15.72 -19.71
N PRO A 274 -7.05 15.23 -20.21
CA PRO A 274 -6.68 15.43 -21.62
C PRO A 274 -7.76 14.93 -22.60
N TRP A 275 -8.45 13.83 -22.26
CA TRP A 275 -9.47 13.22 -23.11
C TRP A 275 -10.84 13.90 -22.99
N VAL A 276 -11.21 14.38 -21.81
CA VAL A 276 -12.37 15.25 -21.64
C VAL A 276 -12.21 16.49 -22.52
N PHE A 277 -11.03 17.12 -22.49
CA PHE A 277 -10.75 18.31 -23.29
C PHE A 277 -10.68 18.01 -24.79
N ALA A 278 -10.00 16.93 -25.20
CA ALA A 278 -9.96 16.50 -26.60
C ALA A 278 -11.36 16.15 -27.14
N GLY A 279 -12.18 15.44 -26.37
CA GLY A 279 -13.56 15.12 -26.74
C GLY A 279 -14.45 16.37 -26.85
N ALA A 280 -14.27 17.35 -25.96
CA ALA A 280 -14.95 18.64 -26.06
C ALA A 280 -14.53 19.41 -27.33
N ILE A 281 -13.25 19.37 -27.70
CA ILE A 281 -12.76 19.92 -28.97
C ILE A 281 -13.42 19.22 -30.16
N VAL A 282 -13.42 17.88 -30.21
CA VAL A 282 -14.04 17.13 -31.30
C VAL A 282 -15.54 17.44 -31.41
N MET A 283 -16.23 17.55 -30.28
CA MET A 283 -17.64 17.96 -30.27
C MET A 283 -17.81 19.37 -30.85
N ALA A 284 -16.97 20.33 -30.45
CA ALA A 284 -17.03 21.70 -30.96
C ALA A 284 -16.73 21.79 -32.46
N THR A 285 -15.76 21.02 -32.98
CA THR A 285 -15.44 21.01 -34.42
C THR A 285 -16.55 20.37 -35.25
N MET A 286 -17.26 19.40 -34.70
CA MET A 286 -18.43 18.79 -35.35
C MET A 286 -19.65 19.74 -35.35
N LEU A 287 -19.89 20.48 -34.27
CA LEU A 287 -21.01 21.41 -34.15
C LEU A 287 -20.77 22.71 -34.95
N TRP A 288 -19.53 23.20 -34.98
CA TRP A 288 -19.18 24.48 -35.60
C TRP A 288 -17.95 24.37 -36.53
N PRO A 289 -18.03 23.59 -37.61
CA PRO A 289 -16.88 23.32 -38.49
C PRO A 289 -16.31 24.59 -39.14
N ARG A 290 -17.13 25.62 -39.36
CA ARG A 290 -16.70 26.92 -39.94
C ARG A 290 -15.99 27.84 -38.92
N LYS A 291 -15.94 27.47 -37.64
CA LYS A 291 -15.41 28.30 -36.55
C LYS A 291 -14.07 27.78 -35.99
N MET A 292 -13.30 27.02 -36.78
CA MET A 292 -12.00 26.45 -36.36
C MET A 292 -11.05 27.47 -35.73
N GLY A 293 -10.98 28.70 -36.26
CA GLY A 293 -10.17 29.77 -35.67
C GLY A 293 -10.59 30.13 -34.24
N ALA A 294 -11.89 30.29 -33.99
CA ALA A 294 -12.41 30.58 -32.66
C ALA A 294 -12.20 29.40 -31.70
N ILE A 295 -12.38 28.16 -32.16
CA ILE A 295 -12.13 26.95 -31.37
C ILE A 295 -10.67 26.90 -30.92
N ARG A 296 -9.71 27.20 -31.81
CA ARG A 296 -8.28 27.28 -31.47
C ARG A 296 -8.01 28.35 -30.41
N ILE A 297 -8.57 29.55 -30.56
CA ILE A 297 -8.38 30.64 -29.58
C ILE A 297 -8.93 30.22 -28.22
N VAL A 298 -10.16 29.71 -28.16
CA VAL A 298 -10.77 29.25 -26.89
C VAL A 298 -9.94 28.13 -26.27
N ALA A 299 -9.46 27.17 -27.06
CA ALA A 299 -8.64 26.07 -26.56
C ALA A 299 -7.31 26.56 -25.97
N VAL A 300 -6.64 27.51 -26.63
CA VAL A 300 -5.40 28.13 -26.14
C VAL A 300 -5.67 28.89 -24.84
N VAL A 301 -6.70 29.74 -24.80
CA VAL A 301 -7.06 30.52 -23.59
C VAL A 301 -7.39 29.58 -22.42
N ALA A 302 -8.23 28.57 -22.65
CA ALA A 302 -8.58 27.59 -21.61
C ALA A 302 -7.35 26.85 -21.09
N THR A 303 -6.45 26.45 -22.00
CA THR A 303 -5.19 25.77 -21.64
C THR A 303 -4.28 26.71 -20.84
N SER A 304 -4.11 27.96 -21.26
CA SER A 304 -3.33 28.95 -20.53
C SER A 304 -3.87 29.17 -19.12
N CYS A 305 -5.19 29.26 -18.95
CA CYS A 305 -5.82 29.35 -17.63
C CYS A 305 -5.50 28.12 -16.76
N VAL A 306 -5.56 26.91 -17.32
CA VAL A 306 -5.22 25.67 -16.59
C VAL A 306 -3.73 25.61 -16.25
N VAL A 307 -2.83 26.03 -17.14
CA VAL A 307 -1.39 26.09 -16.85
C VAL A 307 -1.13 27.07 -15.70
N VAL A 308 -1.66 28.28 -15.77
CA VAL A 308 -1.51 29.28 -14.69
C VAL A 308 -2.10 28.76 -13.37
N PHE A 309 -3.28 28.14 -13.43
CA PHE A 309 -3.92 27.55 -12.25
C PHE A 309 -3.06 26.44 -11.62
N THR A 310 -2.57 25.49 -12.42
CA THR A 310 -1.73 24.38 -11.92
C THR A 310 -0.40 24.86 -11.36
N MET A 311 0.20 25.90 -11.96
CA MET A 311 1.38 26.56 -11.40
C MET A 311 1.08 27.20 -10.04
N ALA A 312 -0.01 27.96 -9.93
CA ALA A 312 -0.43 28.58 -8.67
C ALA A 312 -0.79 27.53 -7.60
N ALA A 313 -1.38 26.41 -8.00
CA ALA A 313 -1.66 25.26 -7.14
C ALA A 313 -0.41 24.44 -6.76
N GLY A 314 0.78 24.84 -7.23
CA GLY A 314 2.05 24.26 -6.80
C GLY A 314 2.42 22.95 -7.49
N VAL A 315 2.05 22.75 -8.76
CA VAL A 315 2.37 21.52 -9.52
C VAL A 315 3.87 21.18 -9.48
N PHE A 316 4.74 22.19 -9.46
CA PHE A 316 6.20 22.05 -9.38
C PHE A 316 6.78 22.33 -7.99
N ALA A 317 5.96 22.49 -6.95
CA ALA A 317 6.40 22.84 -5.60
C ALA A 317 7.04 21.66 -4.83
N HIS A 318 7.72 20.76 -5.54
CA HIS A 318 8.31 19.52 -5.01
C HIS A 318 9.25 19.77 -3.83
N ALA A 319 10.11 20.79 -3.90
CA ALA A 319 11.05 21.07 -2.80
C ALA A 319 10.33 21.40 -1.48
N SER A 320 9.31 22.27 -1.54
CA SER A 320 8.52 22.61 -0.36
C SER A 320 7.74 21.41 0.18
N TYR A 321 7.19 20.60 -0.72
CA TYR A 321 6.48 19.38 -0.40
C TYR A 321 7.38 18.35 0.29
N PHE A 322 8.60 18.14 -0.22
CA PHE A 322 9.57 17.22 0.38
C PHE A 322 10.06 17.68 1.75
N ARG A 323 10.28 18.99 1.95
CA ARG A 323 10.62 19.52 3.27
C ARG A 323 9.52 19.22 4.29
N GLN A 324 8.27 19.57 3.96
CA GLN A 324 7.12 19.29 4.82
C GLN A 324 6.94 17.79 5.09
N THR A 325 7.12 16.95 4.06
CA THR A 325 6.99 15.50 4.20
C THR A 325 8.12 14.93 5.04
N SER A 326 9.36 15.43 4.89
CA SER A 326 10.50 15.03 5.71
C SER A 326 10.28 15.39 7.18
N ASP A 327 9.79 16.61 7.46
CA ASP A 327 9.44 17.02 8.83
C ASP A 327 8.36 16.13 9.43
N LEU A 328 7.34 15.77 8.64
CA LEU A 328 6.28 14.87 9.09
C LEU A 328 6.82 13.44 9.34
N THR A 329 7.70 12.94 8.47
CA THR A 329 8.36 11.64 8.66
C THR A 329 9.23 11.63 9.92
N LEU A 330 9.96 12.70 10.21
CA LEU A 330 10.74 12.83 11.45
C LEU A 330 9.84 12.81 12.68
N ARG A 331 8.73 13.57 12.68
CA ARG A 331 7.75 13.57 13.78
C ARG A 331 7.09 12.21 13.98
N ASN A 332 6.67 11.58 12.88
CA ASN A 332 6.05 10.25 12.92
C ASN A 332 7.04 9.18 13.39
N GLY A 333 8.31 9.26 12.95
CA GLY A 333 9.39 8.40 13.41
C GLY A 333 9.68 8.57 14.90
N ALA A 334 9.69 9.82 15.40
CA ALA A 334 9.87 10.10 16.82
C ALA A 334 8.75 9.49 17.67
N CYS A 335 7.48 9.60 17.23
CA CYS A 335 6.36 8.93 17.90
C CYS A 335 6.54 7.41 17.94
N LEU A 336 6.84 6.80 16.79
CA LEU A 336 7.00 5.35 16.69
C LEU A 336 8.16 4.86 17.58
N HIS A 337 9.30 5.55 17.54
CA HIS A 337 10.46 5.24 18.37
C HIS A 337 10.13 5.34 19.87
N ALA A 338 9.45 6.41 20.30
CA ALA A 338 9.04 6.58 21.69
C ALA A 338 8.06 5.49 22.15
N LYS A 339 7.09 5.11 21.31
CA LYS A 339 6.13 4.05 21.60
C LYS A 339 6.79 2.67 21.69
N LEU A 340 7.78 2.39 20.85
CA LEU A 340 8.56 1.14 20.93
C LEU A 340 9.42 1.07 22.19
N LEU A 341 10.02 2.19 22.62
CA LEU A 341 10.79 2.23 23.88
C LEU A 341 9.92 2.00 25.11
N ILE A 342 8.71 2.59 25.13
CA ILE A 342 7.77 2.45 26.24
C ILE A 342 7.08 1.10 26.21
N GLY A 343 6.84 0.52 25.02
CA GLY A 343 6.01 -0.67 24.81
C GLY A 343 4.51 -0.39 24.89
N GLY A 344 3.70 -1.44 24.71
CA GLY A 344 2.24 -1.34 24.66
C GLY A 344 1.70 -0.83 23.32
N PRO A 345 0.46 -0.29 23.29
CA PRO A 345 -0.19 0.16 22.06
C PRO A 345 0.59 1.24 21.30
N ILE A 346 0.83 0.99 20.01
CA ILE A 346 1.51 1.92 19.09
C ILE A 346 0.47 2.87 18.47
N ASP A 347 0.05 3.84 19.28
CA ASP A 347 -0.87 4.90 18.86
C ASP A 347 -0.10 6.13 18.36
N CYS A 348 0.09 6.22 17.05
CA CYS A 348 0.67 7.39 16.38
C CYS A 348 -0.33 7.95 15.35
N PRO A 349 -1.30 8.78 15.76
CA PRO A 349 -2.45 9.19 14.93
C PRO A 349 -2.05 9.96 13.66
N THR A 350 -0.91 10.66 13.70
CA THR A 350 -0.35 11.37 12.53
C THR A 350 0.26 10.44 11.49
N LEU A 351 0.57 9.19 11.87
CA LEU A 351 1.06 8.13 10.97
C LEU A 351 -0.08 7.21 10.52
N TYR A 352 -0.92 6.75 11.45
CA TYR A 352 -2.09 5.91 11.18
C TYR A 352 -3.17 6.16 12.25
N PRO A 353 -4.46 6.26 11.89
CA PRO A 353 -5.51 6.69 12.81
C PRO A 353 -5.92 5.65 13.86
N ARG A 354 -5.27 4.48 13.92
CA ARG A 354 -5.59 3.37 14.85
C ARG A 354 -4.29 2.77 15.41
N ASP A 355 -4.40 1.94 16.45
CA ASP A 355 -3.27 1.19 17.00
C ASP A 355 -2.56 0.35 15.93
N MET A 356 -1.25 0.51 15.83
CA MET A 356 -0.39 -0.17 14.86
C MET A 356 0.37 -1.36 15.44
N THR A 357 0.15 -1.75 16.70
CA THR A 357 0.87 -2.87 17.34
C THR A 357 0.81 -4.14 16.49
N LEU A 358 -0.40 -4.45 15.98
CA LEU A 358 -0.63 -5.58 15.07
C LEU A 358 0.17 -5.48 13.77
N ALA A 359 0.21 -4.27 13.19
CA ALA A 359 0.92 -4.02 11.93
C ALA A 359 2.44 -4.10 12.13
N TYR A 360 2.94 -3.63 13.27
CA TYR A 360 4.34 -3.73 13.63
C TYR A 360 4.76 -5.19 13.87
N ALA A 361 3.98 -5.96 14.64
CA ALA A 361 4.22 -7.39 14.83
C ALA A 361 4.28 -8.16 13.50
N ASN A 362 3.30 -7.92 12.61
CA ASN A 362 3.30 -8.47 11.26
C ASN A 362 4.56 -8.06 10.46
N ALA A 363 4.98 -6.80 10.58
CA ALA A 363 6.17 -6.31 9.88
C ALA A 363 7.46 -6.99 10.36
N VAL A 364 7.58 -7.27 11.65
CA VAL A 364 8.70 -8.04 12.22
C VAL A 364 8.67 -9.47 11.70
N LYS A 365 7.51 -10.13 11.74
CA LYS A 365 7.33 -11.50 11.23
C LYS A 365 7.71 -11.63 9.75
N MET A 366 7.35 -10.65 8.93
CA MET A 366 7.66 -10.64 7.49
C MET A 366 9.08 -10.14 7.16
N GLY A 367 9.86 -9.69 8.15
CA GLY A 367 11.16 -9.07 7.90
C GLY A 367 11.07 -7.78 7.05
N ALA A 368 10.02 -6.99 7.25
CA ALA A 368 9.77 -5.79 6.46
C ALA A 368 10.93 -4.78 6.58
N SER A 369 11.34 -4.17 5.47
CA SER A 369 12.56 -3.35 5.42
C SER A 369 12.59 -2.18 6.43
N PHE A 370 11.44 -1.61 6.78
CA PHE A 370 11.39 -0.47 7.71
C PHE A 370 11.75 -0.84 9.15
N ILE A 371 11.66 -2.12 9.55
CA ILE A 371 12.06 -2.55 10.89
C ILE A 371 13.56 -2.35 11.12
N ARG A 372 14.37 -2.16 10.07
CA ARG A 372 15.79 -1.78 10.20
C ARG A 372 15.98 -0.40 10.82
N TYR A 373 15.01 0.50 10.63
CA TYR A 373 15.02 1.85 11.23
C TYR A 373 14.30 1.90 12.58
N PHE A 374 13.42 0.93 12.83
CA PHE A 374 12.66 0.79 14.07
C PHE A 374 12.77 -0.66 14.56
N PRO A 375 13.96 -1.10 14.98
CA PRO A 375 14.21 -2.50 15.29
C PRO A 375 13.43 -2.93 16.54
N PRO A 376 13.03 -4.21 16.64
CA PRO A 376 12.37 -4.71 17.84
C PRO A 376 13.27 -4.63 19.08
N ASP A 377 14.59 -4.44 18.90
CA ASP A 377 15.54 -4.13 19.97
C ASP A 377 15.15 -2.91 20.82
N LEU A 378 14.37 -1.98 20.25
CA LEU A 378 13.82 -0.84 21.00
C LEU A 378 12.85 -1.29 22.12
N LEU A 379 12.29 -2.50 22.04
CA LEU A 379 11.41 -3.08 23.06
C LEU A 379 12.18 -3.66 24.25
N GLU A 380 13.51 -3.56 24.31
CA GLU A 380 14.30 -4.10 25.43
C GLU A 380 13.80 -3.61 26.81
N ARG A 381 13.25 -2.39 26.89
CA ARG A 381 12.70 -1.81 28.12
C ARG A 381 11.17 -1.86 28.24
N ALA A 382 10.46 -2.35 27.22
CA ALA A 382 9.00 -2.40 27.19
C ALA A 382 8.43 -3.31 28.29
N PRO A 383 7.30 -3.00 28.93
CA PRO A 383 6.65 -3.96 29.82
C PRO A 383 6.27 -5.21 29.02
N GLY A 384 6.52 -6.39 29.60
CA GLY A 384 6.16 -7.65 28.98
C GLY A 384 4.86 -8.19 29.57
N ASN A 385 4.01 -8.75 28.73
CA ASN A 385 2.78 -9.41 29.14
C ASN A 385 2.47 -10.58 28.19
N PRO A 386 2.34 -11.81 28.70
CA PRO A 386 2.52 -12.28 30.07
C PRO A 386 3.99 -12.28 30.49
N THR A 387 4.18 -12.29 31.82
CA THR A 387 5.48 -12.46 32.47
C THR A 387 5.41 -13.72 33.33
N TRP A 388 6.37 -14.62 33.14
CA TRP A 388 6.51 -15.87 33.87
C TRP A 388 7.72 -15.80 34.79
N ASN A 389 7.47 -15.91 36.09
CA ASN A 389 8.52 -16.06 37.10
C ASN A 389 8.91 -17.54 37.19
N VAL A 390 10.07 -17.88 36.64
CA VAL A 390 10.57 -19.26 36.53
C VAL A 390 10.93 -19.82 37.91
N LEU A 391 11.51 -18.99 38.77
CA LEU A 391 11.93 -19.38 40.13
C LEU A 391 10.82 -19.23 41.17
N GLY A 392 9.62 -18.75 40.78
CA GLY A 392 8.48 -18.53 41.68
C GLY A 392 7.48 -19.70 41.78
N LYS A 393 7.69 -20.79 41.03
CA LYS A 393 6.91 -22.04 41.11
C LYS A 393 7.82 -23.18 41.59
N PRO A 394 7.28 -24.34 42.04
CA PRO A 394 8.10 -25.51 42.34
C PRO A 394 9.04 -25.86 41.16
N ILE A 395 10.29 -26.20 41.48
CA ILE A 395 11.46 -26.29 40.57
C ILE A 395 11.36 -27.44 39.56
N ASP A 396 10.24 -28.14 39.48
CA ASP A 396 10.00 -29.29 38.59
C ASP A 396 10.23 -28.97 37.09
N GLY A 397 10.33 -27.69 36.72
CA GLY A 397 10.64 -27.20 35.37
C GLY A 397 12.06 -26.67 35.14
N VAL A 398 13.00 -26.81 36.09
CA VAL A 398 14.40 -26.35 35.96
C VAL A 398 15.38 -27.53 36.14
N THR A 399 16.24 -27.76 35.15
CA THR A 399 17.28 -28.78 35.18
C THR A 399 18.66 -28.12 35.18
N VAL A 400 19.48 -28.45 36.18
CA VAL A 400 20.86 -27.96 36.29
C VAL A 400 21.84 -29.08 35.93
N SER A 401 22.77 -28.77 35.04
CA SER A 401 23.87 -29.67 34.65
C SER A 401 25.22 -29.10 35.09
N ASN A 402 26.18 -29.97 35.38
CA ASN A 402 27.56 -29.64 35.77
C ASN A 402 27.74 -28.80 37.05
N ALA A 403 26.68 -28.61 37.86
CA ALA A 403 26.74 -27.99 39.18
C ALA A 403 25.71 -28.60 40.14
N LYS A 404 25.94 -28.46 41.45
CA LYS A 404 24.94 -28.71 42.49
C LYS A 404 24.08 -27.47 42.69
N ALA A 405 22.77 -27.64 42.73
CA ALA A 405 21.81 -26.57 42.91
C ALA A 405 21.20 -26.60 44.32
N GLU A 406 21.20 -25.47 45.02
CA GLU A 406 20.54 -25.28 46.31
C GLU A 406 19.54 -24.13 46.20
N THR A 407 18.27 -24.40 46.49
CA THR A 407 17.21 -23.39 46.51
C THR A 407 17.15 -22.72 47.86
N ARG A 408 17.16 -21.39 47.88
CA ARG A 408 17.04 -20.59 49.10
C ARG A 408 15.73 -19.78 49.14
N PRO A 409 15.27 -19.38 50.34
CA PRO A 409 14.11 -18.51 50.48
C PRO A 409 14.25 -17.23 49.64
N GLY A 410 13.18 -16.81 48.95
CA GLY A 410 13.18 -15.62 48.09
C GLY A 410 13.46 -15.89 46.60
N ASN A 411 13.11 -17.08 46.08
CA ASN A 411 13.26 -17.44 44.65
C ASN A 411 14.70 -17.31 44.13
N GLN A 412 15.66 -17.79 44.93
CA GLN A 412 17.09 -17.76 44.65
C GLN A 412 17.62 -19.18 44.42
N LEU A 413 18.40 -19.34 43.35
CA LEU A 413 19.10 -20.58 43.02
C LEU A 413 20.61 -20.37 43.18
N ASN A 414 21.22 -21.10 44.12
CA ASN A 414 22.66 -21.13 44.31
C ASN A 414 23.26 -22.32 43.57
N LEU A 415 24.31 -22.06 42.79
CA LEU A 415 24.99 -23.05 41.96
C LEU A 415 26.44 -23.19 42.44
N SER A 416 26.88 -24.43 42.70
CA SER A 416 28.27 -24.70 43.03
C SER A 416 29.19 -24.39 41.84
N ALA A 417 30.48 -24.18 42.11
CA ALA A 417 31.49 -24.12 41.06
C ALA A 417 31.48 -25.41 40.22
N GLY A 418 31.49 -25.24 38.90
CA GLY A 418 31.46 -26.31 37.93
C GLY A 418 31.88 -25.80 36.56
N LYS A 419 32.39 -26.68 35.70
CA LYS A 419 32.77 -26.31 34.34
C LYS A 419 31.54 -26.39 33.44
N ASP A 420 31.25 -25.33 32.68
CA ASP A 420 30.10 -25.27 31.77
C ASP A 420 28.77 -25.55 32.50
N VAL A 421 28.47 -24.71 33.50
CA VAL A 421 27.23 -24.81 34.28
C VAL A 421 26.06 -24.40 33.40
N GLN A 422 25.08 -25.28 33.26
CA GLN A 422 23.91 -25.06 32.39
C GLN A 422 22.63 -25.17 33.20
N MET A 423 21.75 -24.19 33.07
CA MET A 423 20.43 -24.16 33.69
C MET A 423 19.37 -24.15 32.59
N ALA A 424 18.81 -25.31 32.28
CA ALA A 424 17.69 -25.44 31.36
C ALA A 424 16.36 -25.23 32.10
N PHE A 425 15.42 -24.49 31.52
CA PHE A 425 14.14 -24.21 32.16
C PHE A 425 13.00 -24.05 31.16
N SER A 426 11.79 -24.27 31.66
CA SER A 426 10.53 -24.12 30.95
C SER A 426 9.62 -23.13 31.67
N VAL A 427 8.81 -22.35 30.94
CA VAL A 427 7.81 -21.45 31.54
C VAL A 427 6.43 -22.10 31.73
N GLY A 428 6.29 -23.38 31.35
CA GLY A 428 5.11 -24.22 31.60
C GLY A 428 3.90 -23.96 30.69
N GLN A 429 3.79 -22.82 30.01
CA GLN A 429 2.69 -22.48 29.08
C GLN A 429 3.20 -22.33 27.64
N ALA A 430 3.38 -23.46 26.94
CA ALA A 430 3.95 -23.49 25.59
C ALA A 430 3.11 -22.77 24.51
N GLY A 431 1.78 -22.73 24.67
CA GLY A 431 0.88 -22.10 23.69
C GLY A 431 1.13 -20.60 23.53
N ASP A 432 1.52 -19.91 24.60
CA ASP A 432 1.71 -18.45 24.60
C ASP A 432 3.05 -18.01 24.01
N LEU A 433 4.05 -18.89 24.00
CA LEU A 433 5.39 -18.62 23.46
C LEU A 433 5.49 -18.85 21.95
N HIS A 434 4.71 -19.80 21.42
CA HIS A 434 4.61 -20.02 19.98
C HIS A 434 4.15 -18.75 19.25
N HIS A 435 3.29 -17.95 19.88
CA HIS A 435 2.82 -16.68 19.32
C HIS A 435 3.62 -15.47 19.80
N CYS A 436 4.75 -15.66 20.48
CA CYS A 436 5.58 -14.57 20.94
C CYS A 436 6.72 -14.31 19.93
N LEU A 437 6.75 -13.13 19.31
CA LEU A 437 7.77 -12.76 18.33
C LEU A 437 9.04 -12.21 18.98
N ALA A 438 8.93 -11.67 20.18
CA ALA A 438 10.07 -11.21 20.96
C ALA A 438 9.88 -11.51 22.45
N VAL A 439 10.86 -12.21 23.02
CA VAL A 439 10.90 -12.60 24.42
C VAL A 439 12.02 -11.85 25.12
N ARG A 440 11.72 -11.31 26.29
CA ARG A 440 12.72 -10.78 27.21
C ARG A 440 12.95 -11.76 28.35
N VAL A 441 14.21 -12.06 28.63
CA VAL A 441 14.62 -12.80 29.81
C VAL A 441 15.39 -11.84 30.72
N ASP A 442 14.82 -11.58 31.88
CA ASP A 442 15.42 -10.77 32.94
C ASP A 442 15.87 -11.70 34.06
N SER A 443 17.07 -11.49 34.58
CA SER A 443 17.62 -12.26 35.70
C SER A 443 18.65 -11.43 36.44
N THR A 444 18.83 -11.71 37.74
CA THR A 444 19.90 -11.13 38.54
C THR A 444 20.93 -12.22 38.81
N VAL A 445 22.15 -12.03 38.31
CA VAL A 445 23.25 -13.02 38.39
C VAL A 445 24.36 -12.51 39.30
N GLY A 446 24.73 -13.32 40.29
CA GLY A 446 25.83 -13.08 41.20
C GLY A 446 27.01 -13.99 40.91
N VAL A 447 28.23 -13.44 40.82
CA VAL A 447 29.48 -14.15 40.48
C VAL A 447 30.67 -13.56 41.23
N GLU A 448 31.69 -14.38 41.49
CA GLU A 448 32.90 -13.95 42.20
C GLU A 448 33.90 -13.23 41.29
N ASN A 449 33.98 -13.65 40.03
CA ASN A 449 34.86 -13.08 39.02
C ASN A 449 34.06 -12.65 37.78
N PRO A 450 34.53 -11.64 37.02
CA PRO A 450 33.90 -11.26 35.76
C PRO A 450 33.75 -12.47 34.82
N THR A 451 32.59 -12.61 34.19
CA THR A 451 32.27 -13.77 33.34
C THR A 451 31.32 -13.37 32.22
N THR A 452 31.14 -14.27 31.27
CA THR A 452 30.05 -14.19 30.29
C THR A 452 28.85 -15.01 30.78
N VAL A 453 27.66 -14.40 30.71
CA VAL A 453 26.37 -15.08 30.84
C VAL A 453 25.82 -15.30 29.45
N GLN A 454 25.34 -16.50 29.17
CA GLN A 454 24.77 -16.84 27.86
C GLN A 454 23.34 -17.38 28.00
N LEU A 455 22.43 -16.84 27.20
CA LEU A 455 21.07 -17.34 27.07
C LEU A 455 20.94 -18.06 25.73
N PHE A 456 20.44 -19.29 25.77
CA PHE A 456 20.00 -20.06 24.62
C PHE A 456 18.47 -20.16 24.61
N TYR A 457 17.92 -20.19 23.41
CA TYR A 457 16.49 -20.39 23.17
C TYR A 457 16.29 -21.37 22.02
N VAL A 458 15.13 -22.02 21.98
CA VAL A 458 14.77 -22.93 20.89
C VAL A 458 13.66 -22.29 20.04
N PRO A 459 13.95 -21.94 18.77
CA PRO A 459 12.92 -21.49 17.84
C PRO A 459 11.84 -22.55 17.65
N TRP A 460 10.62 -22.11 17.31
CA TRP A 460 9.56 -23.03 16.91
C TRP A 460 10.00 -23.88 15.71
N GLY A 461 9.77 -25.20 15.79
CA GLY A 461 10.21 -26.17 14.78
C GLY A 461 11.64 -26.71 14.94
N ALA A 462 12.51 -26.06 15.72
CA ALA A 462 13.84 -26.60 16.06
C ALA A 462 13.73 -27.65 17.18
N SER A 463 14.59 -28.67 17.19
CA SER A 463 14.55 -29.76 18.18
C SER A 463 15.52 -29.59 19.34
N THR A 464 16.59 -28.80 19.19
CA THR A 464 17.67 -28.67 20.18
C THR A 464 18.20 -27.24 20.27
N PHE A 465 18.90 -26.93 21.36
CA PHE A 465 19.69 -25.71 21.48
C PHE A 465 20.80 -25.63 20.42
N SER A 466 21.13 -24.41 20.01
CA SER A 466 22.20 -24.13 19.06
C SER A 466 22.87 -22.81 19.42
N GLU A 467 24.19 -22.73 19.23
CA GLU A 467 24.96 -21.49 19.39
C GLU A 467 24.43 -20.34 18.53
N ALA A 468 23.89 -20.67 17.35
CA ALA A 468 23.26 -19.68 16.47
C ALA A 468 22.03 -18.99 17.11
N ASN A 469 21.38 -19.68 18.06
CA ASN A 469 20.20 -19.21 18.78
C ASN A 469 20.56 -18.88 20.24
N SER A 470 21.61 -18.09 20.40
CA SER A 470 22.08 -17.64 21.71
C SER A 470 22.36 -16.14 21.76
N ARG A 471 22.43 -15.61 22.98
CA ARG A 471 22.82 -14.22 23.27
C ARG A 471 23.74 -14.21 24.49
N THR A 472 24.79 -13.40 24.43
CA THR A 472 25.78 -13.28 25.51
C THR A 472 25.78 -11.87 26.10
N ARG A 473 26.09 -11.79 27.40
CA ARG A 473 26.33 -10.54 28.13
C ARG A 473 27.52 -10.74 29.06
N GLN A 474 28.44 -9.81 29.07
CA GLN A 474 29.52 -9.79 30.07
C GLN A 474 29.01 -9.13 31.35
N ILE A 475 29.33 -9.72 32.50
CA ILE A 475 29.01 -9.19 33.82
C ILE A 475 30.28 -9.07 34.68
N ALA A 476 30.31 -8.08 35.57
CA ALA A 476 31.40 -7.91 36.53
C ALA A 476 31.22 -8.83 37.74
N ALA A 477 32.27 -8.96 38.57
CA ALA A 477 32.16 -9.57 39.89
C ALA A 477 31.15 -8.81 40.77
N GLY A 478 30.34 -9.53 41.54
CA GLY A 478 29.34 -8.96 42.44
C GLY A 478 28.09 -9.83 42.58
N ASN A 479 27.25 -9.53 43.58
CA ASN A 479 26.11 -10.39 43.97
C ASN A 479 24.74 -9.94 43.41
N GLY A 480 24.72 -9.06 42.40
CA GLY A 480 23.51 -8.38 41.97
C GLY A 480 23.56 -7.77 40.56
N ASN A 481 24.26 -8.41 39.62
CA ASN A 481 24.27 -7.92 38.24
C ASN A 481 22.92 -8.21 37.57
N ALA A 482 22.17 -7.17 37.21
CA ALA A 482 20.97 -7.31 36.41
C ALA A 482 21.35 -7.64 34.95
N VAL A 483 20.93 -8.81 34.49
CA VAL A 483 21.16 -9.28 33.12
C VAL A 483 19.83 -9.33 32.39
N ARG A 484 19.83 -8.73 31.20
CA ARG A 484 18.67 -8.68 30.32
C ARG A 484 19.06 -9.15 28.93
N PHE A 485 18.28 -10.09 28.42
CA PHE A 485 18.35 -10.57 27.06
C PHE A 485 17.03 -10.31 26.36
N LEU A 486 17.08 -9.64 25.21
CA LEU A 486 15.97 -9.62 24.27
C LEU A 486 16.31 -10.56 23.12
N VAL A 487 15.43 -11.52 22.87
CA VAL A 487 15.53 -12.46 21.75
C VAL A 487 14.32 -12.27 20.85
N ILE A 488 14.56 -12.26 19.53
CA ILE A 488 13.55 -12.01 18.51
C ILE A 488 13.52 -13.23 17.61
N GLU A 489 12.35 -13.84 17.45
CA GLU A 489 12.15 -15.02 16.60
C GLU A 489 10.84 -14.85 15.82
N PRO A 490 10.90 -14.56 14.50
CA PRO A 490 9.73 -14.35 13.65
C PRO A 490 8.72 -15.51 13.64
N HIS A 491 9.18 -16.73 13.93
CA HIS A 491 8.34 -17.93 13.95
C HIS A 491 7.90 -18.38 15.35
N GLY A 492 8.25 -17.62 16.39
CA GLY A 492 7.93 -17.94 17.77
C GLY A 492 8.90 -18.89 18.45
N PHE A 493 8.68 -19.11 19.75
CA PHE A 493 9.58 -19.87 20.61
C PHE A 493 8.95 -21.19 21.06
N LYS A 494 9.78 -22.22 21.25
CA LYS A 494 9.42 -23.36 22.10
C LYS A 494 9.51 -22.98 23.58
N ASN A 495 8.88 -23.80 24.42
CA ASN A 495 8.83 -23.62 25.86
C ASN A 495 10.11 -24.09 26.58
N GLU A 496 11.27 -23.84 25.98
CA GLU A 496 12.57 -24.34 26.43
C GLU A 496 13.63 -23.26 26.25
N PHE A 497 14.27 -22.90 27.36
CA PHE A 497 15.37 -21.95 27.42
C PHE A 497 16.52 -22.56 28.22
N ARG A 498 17.74 -22.10 27.99
CA ARG A 498 18.90 -22.47 28.79
C ARG A 498 19.72 -21.24 29.11
N LEU A 499 19.97 -21.01 30.39
CA LEU A 499 20.85 -19.96 30.89
C LEU A 499 22.14 -20.60 31.38
N ASP A 500 23.26 -20.14 30.85
CA ASP A 500 24.60 -20.53 31.27
C ASP A 500 25.14 -19.34 32.07
N PRO A 501 25.04 -19.38 33.43
CA PRO A 501 25.29 -18.21 34.28
C PRO A 501 26.77 -17.85 34.42
N VAL A 502 27.68 -18.78 34.09
CA VAL A 502 29.13 -18.60 34.15
C VAL A 502 29.80 -19.35 32.99
N SER A 503 30.85 -18.79 32.41
CA SER A 503 31.70 -19.45 31.39
C SER A 503 32.82 -20.28 32.02
N ASP A 504 33.28 -19.87 33.21
CA ASP A 504 34.39 -20.48 33.93
C ASP A 504 33.93 -21.18 35.20
N SER A 505 34.80 -22.04 35.77
CA SER A 505 34.49 -22.79 36.99
C SER A 505 34.49 -21.92 38.23
N GLN A 506 33.33 -21.35 38.56
CA GLN A 506 33.11 -20.52 39.75
C GLN A 506 31.67 -20.69 40.29
N PRO A 507 31.43 -20.45 41.58
CA PRO A 507 30.06 -20.47 42.10
C PRO A 507 29.25 -19.30 41.53
N SER A 508 27.95 -19.50 41.38
CA SER A 508 27.05 -18.45 40.91
C SER A 508 25.69 -18.48 41.59
N VAL A 509 25.02 -17.34 41.54
CA VAL A 509 23.70 -17.16 42.13
C VAL A 509 22.77 -16.58 41.08
N VAL A 510 21.61 -17.20 40.88
CA VAL A 510 20.56 -16.72 39.98
C VAL A 510 19.34 -16.33 40.80
N LYS A 511 18.84 -15.10 40.60
CA LYS A 511 17.67 -14.54 41.27
C LYS A 511 16.73 -13.93 40.24
N GLU A 512 15.44 -13.85 40.55
CA GLU A 512 14.45 -13.07 39.79
C GLU A 512 14.40 -13.42 38.28
N LEU A 513 14.57 -14.71 37.94
CA LEU A 513 14.52 -15.18 36.56
C LEU A 513 13.09 -15.09 36.04
N ASN A 514 12.86 -14.07 35.20
CA ASN A 514 11.58 -13.79 34.58
C ASN A 514 11.70 -13.88 33.06
N VAL A 515 10.76 -14.56 32.44
CA VAL A 515 10.59 -14.57 30.98
C VAL A 515 9.34 -13.76 30.68
N SER A 516 9.41 -12.80 29.76
CA SER A 516 8.29 -11.95 29.42
C SER A 516 8.10 -11.89 27.91
N CYS A 517 6.87 -12.03 27.43
CA CYS A 517 6.58 -11.75 26.04
C CYS A 517 6.41 -10.23 25.84
N VAL A 518 7.24 -9.62 24.98
CA VAL A 518 7.20 -8.17 24.73
C VAL A 518 6.60 -7.81 23.36
N LEU A 519 6.49 -8.79 22.46
CA LEU A 519 5.81 -8.64 21.18
C LEU A 519 5.10 -9.95 20.82
N ARG A 520 3.80 -9.88 20.55
CA ARG A 520 2.96 -11.04 20.20
C ARG A 520 2.50 -11.00 18.75
N GLU A 521 2.23 -12.18 18.21
CA GLU A 521 1.63 -12.37 16.91
C GLU A 521 0.18 -11.84 16.88
N PRO A 522 -0.25 -11.28 15.75
CA PRO A 522 -1.63 -10.90 15.51
C PRO A 522 -2.68 -12.00 15.70
N GLY A 523 -3.74 -11.70 16.46
CA GLY A 523 -4.95 -12.54 16.55
C GLY A 523 -5.07 -13.41 17.80
N VAL A 524 -4.07 -13.42 18.68
CA VAL A 524 -4.14 -14.08 19.99
C VAL A 524 -4.45 -13.03 21.05
N ALA A 525 -5.73 -12.85 21.38
CA ALA A 525 -6.14 -12.01 22.50
C ALA A 525 -5.70 -12.70 23.81
N GLY A 526 -4.96 -11.97 24.64
CA GLY A 526 -4.89 -12.22 26.08
C GLY A 526 -5.95 -11.40 26.77
#